data_AF-A0A7C3A7U6-F1
#
_entry.id   AF-A0A7C3A7U6-F1
#
_cell.length_a   1.000
_cell.length_b   1.000
_cell.length_c   1.000
_cell.angle_alpha   90.00
_cell.angle_beta   90.00
_cell.angle_gamma   90.00
#
_symmetry.space_group_name_H-M   'P 1'
#
loop_
_entity.id
_entity.type
_entity.pdbx_description
1 polymer ?
#
loop_
_entity_poly.entity_id
_entity_poly.type
_entity_poly.pdbx_seq_one_letter_code
_entity_poly.pdbx_strand_id
1 'polypeptide(L)'
;MREAGRIVAETLLLLREAVRPGITTAELDALAERHIRRRGATPSFKGYRGFPATICVAVNDEVVHGIPGPRVLREGDIVGI
;
A
#
# COMPACT_ATOMS: atom_id res chain seq x y z
N MET A 1 -0.17 19.77 -6.66
CA MET A 1 0.72 18.61 -6.98
C MET A 1 1.87 18.43 -6.00
N ARG A 2 2.68 19.45 -5.67
CA ARG A 2 3.86 19.31 -4.78
C ARG A 2 3.56 18.62 -3.45
N GLU A 3 2.57 19.10 -2.70
CA GLU A 3 2.25 18.54 -1.38
C GLU A 3 1.71 17.11 -1.45
N ALA A 4 0.79 16.84 -2.37
CA ALA A 4 0.29 15.48 -2.59
C ALA A 4 1.42 14.50 -2.96
N GLY A 5 2.34 14.91 -3.84
CA GLY A 5 3.51 14.11 -4.21
C GLY A 5 4.44 13.84 -3.02
N ARG A 6 4.59 14.80 -2.10
CA ARG A 6 5.37 14.61 -0.87
C ARG A 6 4.73 13.56 0.05
N ILE A 7 3.41 13.62 0.25
CA ILE A 7 2.67 12.62 1.04
C ILE A 7 2.79 11.23 0.42
N VAL A 8 2.71 11.13 -0.91
CA VAL A 8 2.92 9.86 -1.62
C VAL A 8 4.33 9.33 -1.38
N ALA A 9 5.37 10.15 -1.55
CA ALA A 9 6.76 9.74 -1.34
C ALA A 9 7.01 9.28 0.11
N GLU A 10 6.49 9.99 1.10
CA GLU A 10 6.60 9.60 2.52
C GLU A 10 5.85 8.29 2.82
N THR A 11 4.70 8.07 2.19
CA THR A 11 3.96 6.81 2.30
C THR A 11 4.75 5.65 1.69
N LEU A 12 5.37 5.83 0.53
CA LEU A 12 6.21 4.81 -0.10
C LEU A 12 7.45 4.48 0.74
N LEU A 13 8.09 5.47 1.34
CA LEU A 13 9.23 5.25 2.25
C LEU A 13 8.80 4.47 3.50
N LEU A 14 7.67 4.83 4.11
CA LEU A 14 7.10 4.12 5.24
C LEU A 14 6.81 2.65 4.90
N LEU A 15 6.22 2.38 3.74
CA LEU A 15 5.92 1.02 3.29
C LEU A 15 7.20 0.22 3.01
N ARG A 16 8.21 0.84 2.40
CA ARG A 16 9.51 0.22 2.18
C ARG A 16 10.15 -0.29 3.48
N GLU A 17 10.04 0.47 4.57
CA GLU A 17 10.55 0.06 5.89
C GLU A 17 9.71 -1.06 6.53
N ALA A 18 8.42 -1.12 6.21
CA ALA A 18 7.49 -2.08 6.79
C ALA A 18 7.46 -3.44 6.08
N VAL A 19 7.80 -3.48 4.78
CA VAL A 19 7.82 -4.71 3.98
C VAL A 19 8.87 -5.68 4.54
N ARG A 20 8.42 -6.85 4.98
CA ARG A 20 9.24 -7.93 5.52
C ARG A 20 8.47 -9.25 5.49
N PRO A 21 9.14 -10.42 5.51
CA PRO A 21 8.46 -11.70 5.66
C PRO A 21 7.57 -11.71 6.92
N GLY A 22 6.39 -12.31 6.80
CA GLY A 22 5.43 -12.43 7.90
C GLY A 22 4.42 -11.29 8.01
N ILE A 23 4.59 -10.17 7.28
CA ILE A 23 3.56 -9.13 7.22
C ILE A 23 2.49 -9.48 6.18
N THR A 24 1.23 -9.16 6.46
CA THR A 24 0.15 -9.28 5.49
C THR A 24 0.07 -8.05 4.57
N THR A 25 -0.44 -8.23 3.35
CA THR A 25 -0.70 -7.09 2.46
C THR A 25 -1.78 -6.15 3.04
N ALA A 26 -2.74 -6.67 3.82
CA ALA A 26 -3.70 -5.86 4.58
C ALA A 26 -3.04 -4.99 5.67
N GLU A 27 -2.00 -5.46 6.36
CA GLU A 27 -1.27 -4.65 7.34
C GLU A 27 -0.52 -3.49 6.67
N LEU A 28 0.05 -3.72 5.48
CA LEU A 28 0.65 -2.67 4.65
C LEU A 28 -0.38 -1.62 4.23
N ASP A 29 -1.55 -2.04 3.76
CA ASP A 29 -2.65 -1.13 3.40
C ASP A 29 -3.12 -0.29 4.58
N ALA A 30 -3.30 -0.91 5.75
CA ALA A 30 -3.68 -0.22 6.97
C ALA A 30 -2.61 0.81 7.41
N LEU A 31 -1.33 0.51 7.20
CA LEU A 31 -0.24 1.44 7.49
C LEU A 31 -0.28 2.66 6.55
N ALA A 32 -0.48 2.43 5.26
CA ALA A 32 -0.64 3.48 4.26
C ALA A 32 -1.86 4.37 4.56
N GLU A 33 -3.02 3.77 4.84
CA GLU A 33 -4.25 4.51 5.16
C GLU A 33 -4.07 5.41 6.37
N ARG A 34 -3.49 4.87 7.45
CA ARG A 34 -3.20 5.66 8.65
C ARG A 34 -2.27 6.82 8.35
N HIS A 35 -1.21 6.61 7.56
CA HIS A 35 -0.27 7.69 7.22
C HIS A 35 -0.95 8.79 6.39
N ILE A 36 -1.62 8.41 5.30
CA ILE A 36 -2.31 9.35 4.40
C ILE A 36 -3.34 10.18 5.17
N ARG A 37 -4.17 9.54 6.00
CA ARG A 37 -5.18 10.25 6.80
C ARG A 37 -4.59 11.18 7.85
N ARG A 38 -3.50 10.77 8.53
CA ARG A 38 -2.79 11.66 9.49
C ARG A 38 -2.23 12.92 8.83
N ARG A 39 -1.97 12.87 7.53
CA ARG A 39 -1.52 14.01 6.74
C ARG A 39 -2.65 14.86 6.19
N GLY A 40 -3.91 14.59 6.60
CA GLY A 40 -5.09 15.31 6.13
C GLY A 40 -5.47 14.99 4.68
N ALA A 41 -4.93 13.90 4.12
CA ALA A 41 -5.20 13.49 2.75
C ALA A 41 -6.19 12.31 2.69
N THR A 42 -6.76 12.09 1.51
CA THR A 42 -7.70 11.00 1.23
C THR A 42 -7.03 9.94 0.35
N PRO A 43 -7.12 8.65 0.70
CA PRO A 43 -6.70 7.55 -0.17
C PRO A 43 -7.40 7.61 -1.53
N SER A 44 -6.65 7.73 -2.62
CA SER A 44 -7.23 7.90 -3.96
C SER A 44 -7.90 6.64 -4.51
N PHE A 45 -7.40 5.45 -4.14
CA PHE A 45 -7.93 4.19 -4.64
C PHE A 45 -9.16 3.71 -3.87
N LYS A 46 -9.28 4.03 -2.58
CA LYS A 46 -10.35 3.49 -1.73
C LYS A 46 -11.71 4.04 -2.16
N GLY A 47 -12.56 3.16 -2.68
CA GLY A 47 -13.86 3.49 -3.27
C GLY A 47 -13.81 3.88 -4.76
N TYR A 48 -12.62 4.02 -5.36
CA TYR A 48 -12.49 4.35 -6.77
C TYR A 48 -12.97 3.18 -7.64
N ARG A 49 -14.12 3.37 -8.33
CA ARG A 49 -14.75 2.34 -9.15
C ARG A 49 -14.95 1.00 -8.41
N GLY A 50 -15.23 1.07 -7.10
CA GLY A 50 -15.41 -0.10 -6.24
C GLY A 50 -14.13 -0.76 -5.74
N PHE A 51 -12.94 -0.20 -6.03
CA PHE A 51 -11.70 -0.71 -5.46
C PHE A 51 -11.70 -0.55 -3.92
N PRO A 52 -11.44 -1.62 -3.15
CA PRO A 52 -11.78 -1.63 -1.72
C PRO A 52 -10.69 -1.06 -0.80
N ALA A 53 -9.47 -0.86 -1.30
CA ALA A 53 -8.28 -0.62 -0.47
C ALA A 53 -7.60 0.72 -0.77
N THR A 54 -6.65 1.11 0.09
CA THR A 54 -5.91 2.38 0.02
C THR A 54 -4.76 2.33 -0.99
N ILE A 55 -4.04 1.21 -1.06
CA ILE A 55 -2.94 0.96 -2.00
C ILE A 55 -3.22 -0.29 -2.83
N CYS A 56 -2.47 -0.46 -3.91
CA CYS A 56 -2.35 -1.74 -4.60
C CYS A 56 -1.13 -2.47 -4.03
N VAL A 57 -1.21 -3.79 -3.85
CA VAL A 57 -0.05 -4.61 -3.50
C VAL A 57 -0.03 -5.80 -4.43
N ALA A 58 0.87 -5.77 -5.41
CA ALA A 58 1.03 -6.80 -6.42
C ALA A 58 2.26 -7.65 -6.09
N VAL A 59 2.09 -8.95 -5.87
CA VAL A 59 3.17 -9.85 -5.45
C VAL A 59 3.47 -10.89 -6.54
N ASN A 60 4.75 -10.98 -6.91
CA ASN A 60 5.32 -11.91 -7.90
C ASN A 60 4.73 -11.76 -9.31
N ASP A 61 3.83 -12.67 -9.71
CA ASP A 61 3.21 -12.74 -11.04
C ASP A 61 2.00 -11.81 -11.21
N GLU A 62 1.54 -11.20 -10.13
CA GLU A 62 0.52 -10.16 -10.17
C GLU A 62 1.07 -8.91 -10.90
N VAL A 63 0.44 -8.53 -12.02
CA VAL A 63 0.94 -7.45 -12.87
C VAL A 63 0.78 -6.07 -12.21
N VAL A 64 -0.46 -5.72 -11.84
CA VAL A 64 -0.83 -4.46 -11.16
C VAL A 64 -2.16 -4.67 -10.42
N HIS A 65 -2.56 -3.69 -9.60
CA HIS A 65 -3.87 -3.65 -8.93
C HIS A 65 -4.19 -4.84 -8.00
N GLY A 66 -3.17 -5.51 -7.46
CA GLY A 66 -3.37 -6.52 -6.43
C GLY A 66 -4.10 -5.91 -5.23
N ILE A 67 -5.18 -6.57 -4.79
CA ILE A 67 -6.02 -6.10 -3.68
C ILE A 67 -5.39 -6.56 -2.36
N PRO A 68 -5.03 -5.64 -1.45
CA PRO A 68 -4.57 -5.99 -0.12
C PRO A 68 -5.55 -6.90 0.63
N GLY A 69 -5.02 -7.89 1.34
CA GLY A 69 -5.83 -8.93 2.00
C GLY A 69 -5.01 -9.82 2.93
N PRO A 70 -5.46 -11.07 3.18
CA PRO A 70 -4.84 -11.95 4.16
C PRO A 70 -3.51 -12.57 3.69
N ARG A 71 -3.02 -12.25 2.48
CA ARG A 71 -1.75 -12.79 1.95
C ARG A 71 -0.59 -12.33 2.83
N VAL A 72 0.11 -13.28 3.43
CA VAL A 72 1.35 -13.06 4.19
C VAL A 72 2.54 -13.11 3.23
N LEU A 73 3.37 -12.06 3.25
CA LEU A 73 4.60 -12.00 2.47
C LEU A 73 5.64 -13.00 2.97
N ARG A 74 6.38 -13.60 2.04
CA ARG A 74 7.42 -14.60 2.31
C ARG A 74 8.78 -14.08 1.88
N GLU A 75 9.82 -14.64 2.49
CA GLU A 75 11.20 -14.39 2.03
C GLU A 75 11.33 -14.75 0.55
N GLY A 76 11.91 -13.85 -0.24
CA GLY A 76 12.06 -13.99 -1.68
C GLY A 76 10.87 -13.49 -2.53
N ASP A 77 9.75 -13.09 -1.93
CA ASP A 77 8.66 -12.45 -2.68
C ASP A 77 9.11 -11.08 -3.25
N ILE A 78 8.74 -10.79 -4.49
CA ILE A 78 8.89 -9.48 -5.11
C ILE A 78 7.55 -8.76 -5.01
N VAL A 79 7.54 -7.54 -4.49
CA VAL A 79 6.30 -6.79 -4.20
C VAL A 79 6.32 -5.44 -4.90
N GLY A 80 5.33 -5.19 -5.75
CA GLY A 80 4.99 -3.89 -6.33
C GLY A 80 3.94 -3.16 -5.49
N ILE A 81 4.20 -1.89 -5.19
CA ILE A 81 3.35 -0.98 -4.39
C ILE A 81 3.25 0.37 -5.10
#